data_AF-A0A0S6WZE9-F1
#
_entry.id   AF-A0A0S6WZE9-F1
#
_cell.length_a   1.000
_cell.length_b   1.000
_cell.length_c   1.000
_cell.angle_alpha   90.00
_cell.angle_beta   90.00
_cell.angle_gamma   90.00
#
_symmetry.space_group_name_H-M   'P 1'
#
loop_
_entity.id
_entity.type
_entity.pdbx_description
1 polymer ?
#
loop_
_entity_poly.entity_id
_entity_poly.type
_entity_poly.pdbx_seq_one_letter_code
_entity_poly.pdbx_strand_id
1 'polypeptide(L)'
;MIVRRIEELRPAAKGKVKAHSYFSWAKERFNGGDVSYLAPGQSTWVADMAQPAGNMHFCGEHLATSARGLEGAMESAERAVLEVLGV
;
A
#
# COMPACT_ATOMS: atom_id res chain seq x y z
N MET A 1 22.56 13.29 -7.78
CA MET A 1 22.60 12.73 -6.41
C MET A 1 22.42 11.20 -6.42
N ILE A 2 21.32 10.65 -6.95
CA ILE A 2 21.07 9.18 -7.02
C ILE A 2 22.11 8.43 -7.87
N VAL A 3 22.34 8.82 -9.14
CA VAL A 3 23.30 8.12 -10.04
C VAL A 3 24.70 8.09 -9.42
N ARG A 4 25.19 9.24 -8.96
CA ARG A 4 26.46 9.34 -8.24
C ARG A 4 26.51 8.38 -7.04
N ARG A 5 25.44 8.30 -6.24
CA ARG A 5 25.39 7.38 -5.09
C ARG A 5 25.43 5.91 -5.52
N ILE A 6 24.78 5.56 -6.63
CA ILE A 6 24.86 4.22 -7.24
C ILE A 6 26.29 3.93 -7.70
N GLU A 7 26.96 4.87 -8.36
CA GLU A 7 28.35 4.72 -8.82
C GLU A 7 29.36 4.63 -7.65
N GLU A 8 29.08 5.30 -6.52
CA GLU A 8 29.85 5.16 -5.28
C GLU A 8 29.67 3.77 -4.65
N LEU A 9 28.43 3.29 -4.56
CA LEU A 9 28.12 1.96 -4.02
C LEU A 9 28.54 0.82 -4.95
N ARG A 10 28.55 1.07 -6.26
CA ARG A 10 28.90 0.11 -7.32
C ARG A 10 29.75 0.78 -8.42
N PRO A 11 31.08 0.88 -8.24
CA PRO A 11 31.97 1.56 -9.19
C PRO A 11 31.90 1.06 -10.64
N ALA A 12 31.57 -0.22 -10.85
CA ALA A 12 31.39 -0.81 -12.18
C ALA A 12 30.24 -0.18 -12.99
N ALA A 13 29.34 0.56 -12.35
CA ALA A 13 28.22 1.26 -12.98
C ALA A 13 28.61 2.64 -13.55
N LYS A 14 29.83 3.13 -13.31
CA LYS A 14 30.31 4.44 -13.78
C LYS A 14 30.07 4.63 -15.28
N GLY A 15 29.31 5.66 -15.64
CA GLY A 15 28.99 5.99 -17.02
C GLY A 15 28.07 5.01 -17.75
N LYS A 16 27.53 3.99 -17.06
CA LYS A 16 26.68 2.94 -17.65
C LYS A 16 25.20 3.05 -17.31
N VAL A 17 24.84 3.92 -16.37
CA VAL A 17 23.46 4.11 -15.94
C VAL A 17 23.06 5.58 -16.06
N LYS A 18 21.82 5.82 -16.44
CA LYS A 18 21.21 7.14 -16.49
C LYS A 18 19.93 7.10 -15.67
N ALA A 19 19.69 8.12 -14.85
CA ALA A 19 18.40 8.28 -14.19
C ALA A 19 17.30 8.44 -15.25
N HIS A 20 16.23 7.65 -15.12
CA HIS A 20 15.09 7.72 -16.03
C HIS A 20 13.96 8.55 -15.42
N SER A 21 13.43 8.12 -14.29
CA SER A 21 12.31 8.77 -13.60
C SER A 21 12.51 8.75 -12.09
N TYR A 22 11.80 9.64 -11.41
CA TYR A 22 11.63 9.62 -9.98
C TYR A 22 10.14 9.66 -9.70
N PHE A 23 9.67 8.74 -8.87
CA PHE A 23 8.25 8.63 -8.55
C PHE A 23 8.08 8.69 -7.04
N SER A 24 7.03 9.37 -6.60
CA SER A 24 6.70 9.51 -5.19
C SER A 24 5.23 9.18 -5.02
N TRP A 25 4.94 8.01 -4.43
CA TRP A 25 3.59 7.57 -4.11
C TRP A 25 2.85 8.57 -3.21
N ALA A 26 3.56 9.19 -2.27
CA ALA A 26 3.00 10.26 -1.42
C ALA A 26 2.59 11.53 -2.19
N LYS A 27 3.17 11.79 -3.37
CA LYS A 27 2.83 12.95 -4.22
C LYS A 27 1.90 12.58 -5.38
N GLU A 28 1.62 11.29 -5.56
CA GLU A 28 0.68 10.80 -6.56
C GLU A 28 -0.74 11.04 -6.03
N ARG A 29 -1.63 11.54 -6.91
CA ARG A 29 -2.95 12.09 -6.55
C ARG A 29 -3.91 11.04 -5.99
N PHE A 30 -3.84 9.81 -6.48
CA PHE A 30 -4.71 8.70 -6.12
C PHE A 30 -4.16 7.87 -4.96
N ASN A 31 -2.84 7.89 -4.74
CA ASN A 31 -2.21 7.15 -3.66
C ASN A 31 -2.13 7.92 -2.34
N GLY A 32 -1.60 9.15 -2.34
CA GLY A 32 -1.38 9.94 -1.10
C GLY A 32 -0.41 9.32 -0.09
N GLY A 33 0.20 8.17 -0.41
CA GLY A 33 1.06 7.35 0.43
C GLY A 33 1.46 6.06 -0.32
N ASP A 34 2.40 5.28 0.21
CA ASP A 34 2.83 4.02 -0.43
C ASP A 34 2.05 2.81 0.10
N VAL A 35 2.13 2.60 1.42
CA VAL A 35 1.45 1.52 2.13
C VAL A 35 0.85 2.04 3.43
N SER A 36 -0.17 1.36 3.91
CA SER A 36 -0.81 1.69 5.18
C SER A 36 0.11 1.31 6.33
N TYR A 37 0.42 2.28 7.18
CA TYR A 37 1.31 2.07 8.32
C TYR A 37 0.63 2.57 9.60
N LEU A 38 0.05 1.62 10.35
CA LEU A 38 -0.67 1.90 11.58
C LEU A 38 0.32 2.13 12.73
N ALA A 39 0.17 3.25 13.44
CA ALA A 39 0.93 3.53 14.64
C ALA A 39 0.54 2.59 15.79
N PRO A 40 1.36 2.48 16.86
CA PRO A 40 1.02 1.67 18.02
C PRO A 40 -0.38 1.99 18.55
N GLY A 41 -1.21 0.94 18.70
CA GLY A 41 -2.60 1.05 19.16
C GLY A 41 -3.63 1.31 18.06
N GLN A 42 -3.25 1.73 16.85
CA GLN A 42 -4.21 2.00 15.76
C GLN A 42 -4.71 0.73 15.07
N SER A 43 -4.05 -0.42 15.27
CA SER A 43 -4.50 -1.70 14.72
C SER A 43 -5.90 -2.10 15.21
N THR A 44 -6.34 -1.61 16.37
CA THR A 44 -7.68 -1.88 16.89
C THR A 44 -8.77 -1.16 16.09
N TRP A 45 -8.43 -0.13 15.31
CA TRP A 45 -9.39 0.62 14.50
C TRP A 45 -9.82 -0.12 13.25
N VAL A 46 -9.04 -1.11 12.80
CA VAL A 46 -9.29 -1.84 11.55
C VAL A 46 -10.68 -2.50 11.54
N ALA A 47 -11.12 -3.04 12.69
CA ALA A 47 -12.44 -3.66 12.81
C ALA A 47 -13.59 -2.67 12.62
N ASP A 48 -13.44 -1.45 13.15
CA ASP A 48 -14.41 -0.38 13.01
C ASP A 48 -14.39 0.22 11.60
N MET A 49 -13.20 0.40 11.02
CA MET A 49 -13.01 0.89 9.65
C MET A 49 -13.57 -0.06 8.59
N ALA A 50 -13.61 -1.37 8.88
CA ALA A 50 -14.13 -2.39 7.99
C ALA A 50 -15.67 -2.48 7.99
N GLN A 51 -16.36 -1.85 8.95
CA GLN A 51 -17.82 -1.93 9.06
C GLN A 51 -18.52 -1.33 7.83
N PRO A 52 -19.52 -2.01 7.25
CA PRO A 52 -20.33 -1.44 6.18
C PRO A 52 -21.15 -0.22 6.64
N ALA A 53 -21.35 0.73 5.73
CA ALA A 53 -22.26 1.85 5.90
C ALA A 53 -23.48 1.67 4.98
N GLY A 54 -24.49 0.94 5.46
CA GLY A 54 -25.62 0.52 4.62
C GLY A 54 -25.15 -0.44 3.53
N ASN A 55 -25.38 -0.11 2.25
CA ASN A 55 -24.94 -0.91 1.10
C ASN A 55 -23.50 -0.56 0.64
N MET A 56 -22.77 0.23 1.42
CA MET A 56 -21.39 0.61 1.12
C MET A 56 -20.43 -0.26 1.92
N HIS A 57 -19.61 -1.05 1.22
CA HIS A 57 -18.63 -1.95 1.80
C HIS A 57 -17.21 -1.45 1.53
N PHE A 58 -16.35 -1.52 2.54
CA PHE A 58 -14.98 -1.02 2.46
C PHE A 58 -14.00 -2.18 2.31
N CYS A 59 -13.08 -2.07 1.36
CA CYS A 59 -11.95 -2.99 1.18
C CYS A 59 -10.69 -2.22 0.76
N GLY A 60 -9.54 -2.87 0.87
CA GLY A 60 -8.22 -2.34 0.56
C GLY A 60 -7.17 -2.87 1.52
N GLU A 61 -5.90 -2.74 1.15
CA GLU A 61 -4.76 -3.23 1.94
C GLU A 61 -4.76 -2.71 3.40
N HIS A 62 -5.22 -1.49 3.62
CA HIS A 62 -5.40 -0.87 4.94
C HIS A 62 -6.38 -1.61 5.88
N LEU A 63 -7.21 -2.50 5.33
CA LEU A 63 -8.18 -3.31 6.08
C LEU A 63 -7.77 -4.78 6.19
N ALA A 64 -6.57 -5.15 5.71
CA ALA A 64 -6.04 -6.48 5.88
C ALA A 64 -5.63 -6.72 7.35
N THR A 65 -5.94 -7.91 7.86
CA THR A 65 -5.61 -8.31 9.23
C THR A 65 -4.40 -9.24 9.29
N SER A 66 -4.13 -9.96 8.20
CA SER A 66 -3.06 -10.96 8.13
C SER A 66 -2.05 -10.65 7.02
N ALA A 67 -2.52 -10.59 5.77
CA ALA A 67 -1.68 -10.37 4.60
C ALA A 67 -1.23 -8.90 4.47
N ARG A 68 -0.26 -8.67 3.58
CA ARG A 68 0.31 -7.35 3.28
C ARG A 68 0.34 -7.12 1.78
N GLY A 69 0.38 -5.87 1.35
CA GLY A 69 0.44 -5.52 -0.07
C GLY A 69 -0.80 -5.98 -0.83
N LEU A 70 -0.59 -6.53 -2.02
CA LEU A 70 -1.70 -6.93 -2.91
C LEU A 70 -2.56 -8.04 -2.30
N GLU A 71 -1.95 -9.01 -1.63
CA GLU A 71 -2.65 -10.10 -0.94
C GLU A 71 -3.55 -9.56 0.17
N GLY A 72 -3.13 -8.51 0.88
CA GLY A 72 -3.98 -7.84 1.88
C GLY A 72 -5.19 -7.14 1.25
N ALA A 73 -5.00 -6.52 0.08
CA ALA A 73 -6.13 -5.97 -0.67
C ALA A 73 -7.13 -7.07 -1.06
N MET A 74 -6.65 -8.23 -1.52
CA MET A 74 -7.49 -9.37 -1.89
C MET A 74 -8.20 -10.00 -0.68
N GLU A 75 -7.52 -10.18 0.45
CA GLU A 75 -8.10 -10.67 1.72
C GLU A 75 -9.30 -9.81 2.13
N SER A 76 -9.11 -8.48 2.17
CA SER A 76 -10.18 -7.57 2.56
C SER A 76 -11.31 -7.48 1.52
N ALA A 77 -11.00 -7.69 0.24
CA ALA A 77 -11.98 -7.71 -0.84
C ALA A 77 -12.85 -8.96 -0.78
N GLU A 78 -12.27 -10.13 -0.47
CA GLU A 78 -13.03 -11.37 -0.24
C GLU A 78 -14.05 -11.18 0.89
N ARG A 79 -13.62 -10.62 2.03
CA ARG A 79 -14.54 -10.25 3.12
C ARG A 79 -15.67 -9.33 2.63
N ALA A 80 -15.34 -8.23 1.95
CA ALA A 80 -16.35 -7.28 1.47
C ALA A 80 -17.33 -7.92 0.47
N VAL A 81 -16.89 -8.85 -0.37
CA VAL A 81 -17.76 -9.61 -1.28
C VAL A 81 -18.72 -10.50 -0.49
N LEU A 82 -18.24 -11.20 0.54
CA LEU A 82 -19.10 -12.03 1.40
C LEU A 82 -20.17 -11.19 2.10
N GLU A 83 -19.81 -10.01 2.60
CA GLU A 83 -20.76 -9.05 3.18
C GLU A 83 -21.83 -8.60 2.18
N VAL A 84 -21.43 -8.32 0.92
CA VAL A 84 -22.37 -7.95 -0.16
C VAL A 84 -23.32 -9.11 -0.50
N LEU A 85 -22.82 -10.35 -0.48
CA LEU A 85 -23.62 -11.55 -0.72
C LEU A 85 -24.51 -11.92 0.47
N GLY A 86 -24.22 -11.39 1.66
CA GLY A 86 -24.92 -11.71 2.91
C GLY A 86 -24.65 -13.13 3.40
N VAL A 87 -23.46 -13.67 3.13
CA VAL A 87 -23.05 -15.05 3.45
C VAL A 87 -21.84 -15.13 4.38
#